data_AF-A0A7J3A9K1-F1
#
_entry.id   AF-A0A7J3A9K1-F1
#
_cell.length_a   1.000
_cell.length_b   1.000
_cell.length_c   1.000
_cell.angle_alpha   90.00
_cell.angle_beta   90.00
_cell.angle_gamma   90.00
#
_symmetry.space_group_name_H-M   'P 1'
#
loop_
_entity.id
_entity.type
_entity.pdbx_description
1 polymer ?
#
loop_
_entity_poly.entity_id
_entity_poly.type
_entity_poly.pdbx_seq_one_letter_code
_entity_poly.pdbx_strand_id
1 'polypeptide(L)'
;MMGIFPDFSLLEYAGPLLFYIYKFLQDVAGVMAIVGVAMAIYRRYVIHPAKIENTREAFIILLLISLVILTMFSFSGIYLSIHYSNALIMPVSQVIANALSGLSLNTKQILYQVFMFSHNFVLLFFFSYLVFTRKHLHLLTAPLNVFLRSLKPVGEISYLNVDSEGTLGAGKIEDLSWKHLLDLLCCTECGRCQELCPAHLTNKLLNPKKLILDLRENLILSGKAGKSGGPPLIDDAPPSIPAEAVWSCTTCAACVNRCPVFIEHFPKIIEMRRFLVLTEGKIPKDVIRILRNLELFENPWGAVEKHFNWLTEEKQGGDLLIFLGCSSLYNPRVSRVSLTLCELLSEAGIKFEIYEGVCCGDPARRLGNEYLYQLFARKNIEKFNEYRGKKIVTICPHCYNTIRHEYPQLGGEYEVIHHTELIHQLLKSDKLKPTKHLNLSVTYHDPCYLGRYNSIFEAPRGILASIKGLRLIEMERNRLNSFCCGGGGGRAWLEEKGQRIYVERVKEATALKIDKIIVACPLCLIMLGEGLKEIEKEKVEILDVCEILRKAI
;
A
#
# COMPACT_ATOMS: atom_id res chain seq x y z
N MET A 1 34.11 -20.28 24.14
CA MET A 1 32.73 -20.68 24.46
C MET A 1 32.77 -22.18 24.64
N MET A 2 32.81 -22.67 25.89
CA MET A 2 32.46 -24.07 26.17
C MET A 2 30.95 -24.17 25.98
N GLY A 3 30.49 -25.12 25.16
CA GLY A 3 29.07 -25.30 24.87
C GLY A 3 28.29 -25.77 26.09
N ILE A 4 26.99 -26.04 25.89
CA ILE A 4 26.11 -26.63 26.92
C ILE A 4 26.57 -28.04 27.31
N PHE A 5 27.28 -28.73 26.41
CA PHE A 5 27.93 -30.00 26.73
C PHE A 5 29.44 -29.77 26.94
N PRO A 6 30.03 -30.34 28.01
CA PRO A 6 31.46 -30.16 28.33
C PRO A 6 32.39 -30.56 27.17
N ASP A 7 31.99 -31.57 26.39
CA ASP A 7 32.73 -32.10 25.25
C ASP A 7 32.28 -31.53 23.89
N PHE A 8 31.32 -30.59 23.89
CA PHE A 8 30.84 -29.95 22.67
C PHE A 8 31.41 -28.54 22.54
N SER A 9 32.45 -28.44 21.74
CA SER A 9 32.88 -27.18 21.15
C SER A 9 32.36 -27.11 19.72
N LEU A 10 31.37 -26.23 19.47
CA LEU A 10 30.92 -25.92 18.10
C LEU A 10 32.10 -25.56 17.17
N LEU A 11 33.17 -25.02 17.76
CA LEU A 11 34.40 -24.61 17.09
C LEU A 11 35.35 -25.77 16.75
N GLU A 12 35.33 -26.87 17.52
CA GLU A 12 36.09 -28.07 17.17
C GLU A 12 35.45 -28.84 16.02
N TYR A 13 34.11 -28.87 15.94
CA TYR A 13 33.37 -29.53 14.86
C TYR A 13 33.29 -28.72 13.55
N ALA A 14 33.26 -27.39 13.63
CA ALA A 14 33.21 -26.51 12.45
C ALA A 14 34.60 -26.31 11.80
N GLY A 15 35.68 -26.69 12.49
CA GLY A 15 37.06 -26.49 12.04
C GLY A 15 37.54 -25.04 12.16
N PRO A 16 38.87 -24.82 12.17
CA PRO A 16 39.48 -23.50 12.39
C PRO A 16 39.09 -22.47 11.32
N LEU A 17 38.80 -22.90 10.08
CA LEU A 17 38.39 -22.03 8.99
C LEU A 17 37.05 -21.31 9.29
N LEU A 18 36.03 -22.04 9.74
CA LEU A 18 34.73 -21.44 10.04
C LEU A 18 34.81 -20.47 11.23
N PHE A 19 35.65 -20.76 12.22
CA PHE A 19 35.93 -19.83 13.32
C PHE A 19 36.50 -18.51 12.82
N TYR A 20 37.52 -18.57 11.96
CA TYR A 20 38.16 -17.37 11.41
C TYR A 20 37.21 -16.56 10.55
N ILE A 21 36.41 -17.22 9.69
CA ILE A 21 35.37 -16.56 8.90
C ILE A 21 34.36 -15.87 9.81
N TYR A 22 33.86 -16.57 10.85
CA TYR A 22 32.91 -15.98 11.80
C TYR A 22 33.47 -14.75 12.50
N LYS A 23 34.71 -14.81 12.99
CA LYS A 23 35.36 -13.69 13.68
C LYS A 23 35.60 -12.49 12.78
N PHE A 24 36.02 -12.74 11.54
CA PHE A 24 36.15 -11.70 10.53
C PHE A 24 34.80 -11.04 10.21
N LEU A 25 33.76 -11.84 9.97
CA LEU A 25 32.41 -11.34 9.71
C LEU A 25 31.84 -10.57 10.89
N GLN A 26 32.08 -11.03 12.13
CA GLN A 26 31.66 -10.33 13.35
C GLN A 26 32.31 -8.95 13.45
N ASP A 27 33.63 -8.86 13.20
CA ASP A 27 34.41 -7.63 13.29
C ASP A 27 33.97 -6.61 12.21
N VAL A 28 33.78 -7.06 10.96
CA VAL A 28 33.27 -6.24 9.85
C VAL A 28 31.83 -5.80 10.10
N ALA A 29 30.97 -6.70 10.58
CA ALA A 29 29.58 -6.38 10.92
C ALA A 29 29.49 -5.33 12.03
N GLY A 30 30.38 -5.38 13.03
CA GLY A 30 30.48 -4.35 14.05
C GLY A 30 30.74 -2.96 13.48
N VAL A 31 31.64 -2.85 12.49
CA VAL A 31 31.92 -1.55 11.82
C VAL A 31 30.71 -1.07 11.04
N MET A 32 30.09 -1.94 10.25
CA MET A 32 28.88 -1.59 9.52
C MET A 32 27.77 -1.12 10.46
N ALA A 33 27.65 -1.74 11.63
CA ALA A 33 26.68 -1.33 12.65
C ALA A 33 27.02 0.04 13.27
N ILE A 34 28.29 0.35 13.58
CA ILE A 34 28.71 1.68 14.03
C ILE A 34 28.40 2.74 12.96
N VAL A 35 28.72 2.47 11.69
CA VAL A 35 28.37 3.38 10.58
C VAL A 35 26.86 3.58 10.52
N GLY A 36 26.08 2.52 10.67
CA GLY A 36 24.62 2.58 10.74
C GLY A 36 24.10 3.45 11.90
N VAL A 37 24.70 3.34 13.10
CA VAL A 37 24.37 4.21 14.24
C VAL A 37 24.73 5.66 13.93
N ALA A 38 25.92 5.92 13.38
CA ALA A 38 26.35 7.27 13.01
C ALA A 38 25.39 7.89 11.97
N MET A 39 24.98 7.13 10.95
CA MET A 39 23.96 7.54 9.99
C MET A 39 22.61 7.82 10.65
N ALA A 40 22.20 6.99 11.62
CA ALA A 40 20.95 7.20 12.36
C ALA A 40 21.00 8.48 13.21
N ILE A 41 22.12 8.74 13.90
CA ILE A 41 22.36 9.97 14.67
C ILE A 41 22.34 11.18 13.74
N TYR A 42 23.08 11.13 12.63
CA TYR A 42 23.14 12.22 11.65
C TYR A 42 21.75 12.56 11.09
N ARG A 43 20.96 11.54 10.71
CA ARG A 43 19.60 11.77 10.23
C ARG A 43 18.68 12.33 11.32
N ARG A 44 18.87 11.96 12.58
CA ARG A 44 18.02 12.39 13.69
C ARG A 44 18.34 13.80 14.20
N TYR A 45 19.60 14.19 14.20
CA TYR A 45 20.07 15.41 14.86
C TYR A 45 20.67 16.46 13.91
N VAL A 46 20.81 16.14 12.61
CA VAL A 46 21.29 17.10 11.60
C VAL A 46 20.25 17.32 10.50
N ILE A 47 19.81 16.27 9.81
CA ILE A 47 18.85 16.41 8.69
C ILE A 47 17.43 16.70 9.20
N HIS A 48 17.04 16.14 10.35
CA HIS A 48 15.68 16.20 10.91
C HIS A 48 14.54 15.89 9.90
N PRO A 49 14.53 14.72 9.21
CA PRO A 49 13.43 14.37 8.32
C PRO A 49 12.10 14.34 9.07
N ALA A 50 11.06 15.00 8.52
CA ALA A 50 9.72 15.12 9.13
C ALA A 50 9.07 13.78 9.53
N LYS A 51 9.49 12.66 8.93
CA LYS A 51 8.98 11.31 9.22
C LYS A 51 9.58 10.63 10.44
N ILE A 52 10.72 11.12 10.94
CA ILE A 52 11.48 10.53 12.04
C ILE A 52 11.22 11.33 13.32
N GLU A 53 10.61 10.67 14.30
CA GLU A 53 10.41 11.25 15.62
C GLU A 53 11.58 10.90 16.54
N ASN A 54 12.07 11.91 17.26
CA ASN A 54 13.13 11.78 18.24
C ASN A 54 12.53 11.58 19.62
N THR A 55 12.32 10.31 19.99
CA THR A 55 11.87 9.93 21.34
C THR A 55 13.05 9.57 22.21
N ARG A 56 12.90 9.70 23.55
CA ARG A 56 13.92 9.26 24.52
C ARG A 56 14.30 7.79 24.34
N GLU A 57 13.30 6.94 24.09
CA GLU A 57 13.50 5.51 23.79
C GLU A 57 14.43 5.28 22.59
N ALA A 58 14.27 6.05 21.50
CA ALA A 58 15.12 5.89 20.33
C ALA A 58 16.58 6.24 20.62
N PHE A 59 16.82 7.24 21.47
CA PHE A 59 18.17 7.60 21.92
C PHE A 59 18.79 6.49 22.79
N ILE A 60 18.03 5.98 23.77
CA ILE A 60 18.49 4.89 24.64
C ILE A 60 18.88 3.67 23.81
N ILE A 61 18.08 3.32 22.80
CA ILE A 61 18.38 2.16 21.94
C ILE A 61 19.64 2.38 21.09
N LEU A 62 19.83 3.57 20.52
CA LEU A 62 21.08 3.89 19.80
C LEU A 62 22.30 3.83 20.72
N LEU A 63 22.18 4.30 21.96
CA LEU A 63 23.22 4.20 22.97
C LEU A 63 23.53 2.74 23.30
N LEU A 64 22.51 1.92 23.57
CA LEU A 64 22.69 0.51 23.91
C LEU A 64 23.32 -0.27 22.76
N ILE A 65 22.87 -0.07 21.51
CA ILE A 65 23.49 -0.68 20.32
C ILE A 65 24.97 -0.29 20.23
N SER A 66 25.28 1.00 20.43
CA SER A 66 26.67 1.48 20.43
C SER A 66 27.49 0.79 21.51
N LEU A 67 26.97 0.69 22.74
CA LEU A 67 27.66 0.07 23.87
C LEU A 67 27.89 -1.42 23.64
N VAL A 68 26.92 -2.16 23.09
CA VAL A 68 27.10 -3.59 22.73
C VAL A 68 28.26 -3.75 21.75
N ILE A 69 28.32 -2.92 20.70
CA ILE A 69 29.36 -3.03 19.67
C ILE A 69 30.73 -2.59 20.20
N LEU A 70 30.79 -1.48 20.95
CA LEU A 70 32.05 -0.97 21.51
C LEU A 70 32.65 -1.94 22.52
N THR A 71 31.83 -2.47 23.44
CA THR A 71 32.29 -3.49 24.39
C THR A 71 32.72 -4.77 23.68
N MET A 72 32.05 -5.16 22.58
CA MET A 72 32.44 -6.29 21.73
C MET A 72 33.84 -6.13 21.15
N PHE A 73 34.13 -4.97 20.54
CA PHE A 73 35.45 -4.67 20.01
C PHE A 73 36.51 -4.62 21.11
N SER A 74 36.20 -4.04 22.28
CA SER A 74 37.12 -3.96 23.41
C SER A 74 37.56 -5.35 23.91
N PHE A 75 36.63 -6.24 24.29
CA PHE A 75 37.03 -7.55 24.81
C PHE A 75 37.68 -8.41 23.72
N SER A 76 37.27 -8.25 22.45
CA SER A 76 37.86 -8.98 21.32
C SER A 76 39.30 -8.53 21.03
N GLY A 77 39.58 -7.23 21.09
CA GLY A 77 40.92 -6.67 20.93
C GLY A 77 41.84 -7.05 22.10
N ILE A 78 41.33 -7.04 23.33
CA ILE A 78 42.10 -7.50 24.50
C ILE A 78 42.41 -9.00 24.39
N TYR A 79 41.43 -9.82 24.02
CA TYR A 79 41.62 -11.25 23.77
C TYR A 79 42.72 -11.51 22.74
N LEU A 80 42.70 -10.74 21.64
CA LEU A 80 43.73 -10.81 20.63
C LEU A 80 45.11 -10.46 21.19
N SER A 81 45.23 -9.38 21.97
CA SER A 81 46.49 -8.95 22.58
C SER A 81 47.12 -9.94 23.57
N ILE A 82 46.35 -10.92 24.05
CA ILE A 82 46.80 -11.98 24.98
C ILE A 82 47.19 -13.24 24.21
N HIS A 83 46.41 -13.64 23.20
CA HIS A 83 46.51 -14.96 22.58
C HIS A 83 47.15 -14.96 21.18
N TYR A 84 47.19 -13.82 20.48
CA TYR A 84 47.62 -13.75 19.09
C TYR A 84 48.46 -12.49 18.84
N SER A 85 49.64 -12.66 18.24
CA SER A 85 50.55 -11.54 17.97
C SER A 85 50.20 -10.73 16.73
N ASN A 86 49.55 -11.33 15.71
CA ASN A 86 49.18 -10.64 14.47
C ASN A 86 48.08 -11.38 13.69
N ALA A 87 46.80 -11.09 13.95
CA ALA A 87 45.70 -11.80 13.31
C ALA A 87 44.92 -10.88 12.36
N LEU A 88 45.11 -11.05 11.05
CA LEU A 88 44.29 -10.43 10.01
C LEU A 88 42.79 -10.81 10.07
N ILE A 89 42.44 -11.74 10.97
CA ILE A 89 41.10 -12.28 11.19
C ILE A 89 40.16 -11.25 11.83
N MET A 90 40.67 -10.29 12.60
CA MET A 90 39.84 -9.26 13.26
C MET A 90 40.49 -7.88 13.10
N PRO A 91 40.45 -7.27 11.90
CA PRO A 91 41.24 -6.09 11.56
C PRO A 91 40.98 -4.87 12.46
N VAL A 92 39.74 -4.69 12.92
CA VAL A 92 39.33 -3.55 13.75
C VAL A 92 39.69 -3.81 15.20
N SER A 93 39.40 -5.01 15.70
CA SER A 93 39.85 -5.44 17.03
C SER A 93 41.39 -5.45 17.14
N GLN A 94 42.12 -5.68 16.04
CA GLN A 94 43.59 -5.60 16.01
C GLN A 94 44.10 -4.19 16.30
N VAL A 95 43.39 -3.13 15.91
CA VAL A 95 43.76 -1.75 16.27
C VAL A 95 43.74 -1.57 17.78
N ILE A 96 42.71 -2.10 18.44
CA ILE A 96 42.59 -2.08 19.91
C ILE A 96 43.69 -2.95 20.54
N ALA A 97 43.97 -4.13 19.98
CA ALA A 97 45.03 -5.01 20.45
C ALA A 97 46.41 -4.32 20.43
N ASN A 98 46.71 -3.62 19.34
CA ASN A 98 47.96 -2.86 19.17
C ASN A 98 48.07 -1.73 20.19
N ALA A 99 46.97 -0.99 20.43
CA ALA A 99 46.94 0.09 21.41
C ALA A 99 47.21 -0.40 22.85
N LEU A 100 46.92 -1.67 23.14
CA LEU A 100 47.11 -2.29 24.47
C LEU A 100 48.40 -3.11 24.59
N SER A 101 49.23 -3.17 23.55
CA SER A 101 50.42 -4.01 23.47
C SER A 101 51.38 -3.81 24.66
N GLY A 102 51.61 -2.57 25.10
CA GLY A 102 52.51 -2.20 26.20
C GLY A 102 52.00 -2.49 27.62
N LEU A 103 50.78 -3.00 27.79
CA LEU A 103 50.25 -3.33 29.12
C LEU A 103 50.73 -4.70 29.62
N SER A 104 50.84 -4.83 30.94
CA SER A 104 51.17 -6.12 31.59
C SER A 104 50.10 -7.18 31.32
N LEU A 105 50.50 -8.45 31.31
CA LEU A 105 49.57 -9.57 31.08
C LEU A 105 48.44 -9.60 32.13
N ASN A 106 48.77 -9.33 33.39
CA ASN A 106 47.79 -9.27 34.48
C ASN A 106 46.75 -8.16 34.25
N THR A 107 47.21 -6.96 33.83
CA THR A 107 46.31 -5.86 33.48
C THR A 107 45.39 -6.22 32.31
N LYS A 108 45.93 -6.85 31.27
CA LYS A 108 45.15 -7.31 30.10
C LYS A 108 44.08 -8.34 30.51
N GLN A 109 44.41 -9.29 31.39
CA GLN A 109 43.46 -10.30 31.88
C GLN A 109 42.31 -9.67 32.68
N ILE A 110 42.61 -8.71 33.57
CA ILE A 110 41.59 -7.98 34.32
C ILE A 110 40.69 -7.18 33.37
N LEU A 111 41.27 -6.43 32.44
CA LEU A 111 40.51 -5.65 31.45
C LEU A 111 39.61 -6.55 30.59
N TYR A 112 40.12 -7.72 30.17
CA TYR A 112 39.34 -8.69 29.41
C TYR A 112 38.09 -9.12 30.19
N GLN A 113 38.26 -9.52 31.46
CA GLN A 113 37.13 -9.91 32.31
C GLN A 113 36.12 -8.77 32.46
N VAL A 114 36.58 -7.55 32.76
CA VAL A 114 35.71 -6.38 32.93
C VAL A 114 34.90 -6.09 31.67
N PHE A 115 35.53 -6.02 30.49
CA PHE A 115 34.82 -5.73 29.24
C PHE A 115 33.92 -6.89 28.79
N MET A 116 34.31 -8.13 29.04
CA MET A 116 33.49 -9.30 28.75
C MET A 116 32.23 -9.34 29.61
N PHE A 117 32.34 -9.14 30.93
CA PHE A 117 31.18 -9.04 31.82
C PHE A 117 30.33 -7.81 31.51
N SER A 118 30.94 -6.67 31.18
CA SER A 118 30.23 -5.46 30.77
C SER A 118 29.44 -5.70 29.48
N HIS A 119 30.03 -6.35 28.48
CA HIS A 119 29.35 -6.71 27.25
C HIS A 119 28.13 -7.59 27.52
N ASN A 120 28.31 -8.66 28.30
CA ASN A 120 27.22 -9.57 28.64
C ASN A 120 26.11 -8.87 29.42
N PHE A 121 26.46 -7.98 30.35
CA PHE A 121 25.49 -7.18 31.10
C PHE A 121 24.71 -6.22 30.20
N VAL A 122 25.40 -5.46 29.35
CA VAL A 122 24.76 -4.53 28.40
C VAL A 122 23.88 -5.30 27.42
N LEU A 123 24.32 -6.46 26.94
CA LEU A 123 23.56 -7.32 26.04
C LEU A 123 22.30 -7.87 26.71
N LEU A 124 22.41 -8.39 27.94
CA LEU A 124 21.28 -8.87 28.72
C LEU A 124 20.28 -7.72 28.99
N PHE A 125 20.77 -6.58 29.44
CA PHE A 125 19.95 -5.39 29.65
C PHE A 125 19.28 -4.94 28.35
N PHE A 126 19.99 -4.94 27.22
CA PHE A 126 19.45 -4.62 25.92
C PHE A 126 18.30 -5.57 25.57
N PHE A 127 18.48 -6.89 25.66
CA PHE A 127 17.42 -7.87 25.39
C PHE A 127 16.21 -7.70 26.32
N SER A 128 16.42 -7.50 27.62
CA SER A 128 15.32 -7.23 28.54
C SER A 128 14.59 -5.93 28.16
N TYR A 129 15.34 -4.87 27.85
CA TYR A 129 14.79 -3.58 27.43
C TYR A 129 14.03 -3.68 26.10
N LEU A 130 14.44 -4.56 25.17
CA LEU A 130 13.70 -4.83 23.92
C LEU A 130 12.30 -5.39 24.19
N VAL A 131 12.15 -6.27 25.18
CA VAL A 131 10.84 -6.83 25.54
C VAL A 131 9.94 -5.77 26.17
N PHE A 132 10.51 -4.86 26.95
CA PHE A 132 9.75 -3.76 27.56
C PHE A 132 9.46 -2.61 26.59
N THR A 133 10.28 -2.41 25.56
CA THR A 133 10.13 -1.29 24.62
C THR A 133 9.39 -1.66 23.34
N ARG A 134 8.44 -0.80 22.99
CA ARG A 134 7.53 -0.98 21.85
C ARG A 134 8.23 -0.75 20.51
N LYS A 135 9.33 0.01 20.51
CA LYS A 135 9.98 0.48 19.29
C LYS A 135 10.82 -0.58 18.59
N HIS A 136 11.48 -1.47 19.32
CA HIS A 136 12.38 -2.47 18.72
C HIS A 136 11.84 -3.90 18.72
N LEU A 137 10.62 -4.14 19.21
CA LEU A 137 9.93 -5.43 19.07
C LEU A 137 9.81 -5.89 17.61
N HIS A 138 9.78 -4.95 16.66
CA HIS A 138 9.78 -5.22 15.22
C HIS A 138 10.96 -6.11 14.77
N LEU A 139 12.08 -6.15 15.50
CA LEU A 139 13.21 -7.01 15.15
C LEU A 139 12.82 -8.50 15.19
N LEU A 140 11.92 -8.87 16.09
CA LEU A 140 11.39 -10.23 16.23
C LEU A 140 10.16 -10.45 15.35
N THR A 141 9.24 -9.50 15.33
CA THR A 141 7.92 -9.67 14.69
C THR A 141 7.95 -9.39 13.19
N ALA A 142 8.83 -8.52 12.69
CA ALA A 142 8.87 -8.20 11.26
C ALA A 142 9.28 -9.37 10.36
N PRO A 143 10.34 -10.17 10.67
CA PRO A 143 10.64 -11.36 9.88
C PRO A 143 9.46 -12.35 9.86
N LEU A 144 8.79 -12.51 11.00
CA LEU A 144 7.59 -13.35 11.09
C LEU A 144 6.45 -12.82 10.23
N ASN A 145 6.21 -11.50 10.20
CA ASN A 145 5.16 -10.91 9.38
C ASN A 145 5.49 -10.95 7.88
N VAL A 146 6.76 -10.85 7.51
CA VAL A 146 7.21 -11.05 6.13
C VAL A 146 6.94 -12.49 5.70
N PHE A 147 7.23 -13.46 6.57
CA PHE A 147 6.95 -14.87 6.33
C PHE A 147 5.44 -15.15 6.24
N LEU A 148 4.65 -14.58 7.16
CA LEU A 148 3.19 -14.71 7.24
C LEU A 148 2.44 -13.65 6.43
N ARG A 149 3.08 -13.05 5.42
CA ARG A 149 2.45 -12.01 4.59
C ARG A 149 1.22 -12.58 3.88
N SER A 150 0.22 -11.75 3.68
CA SER A 150 -0.94 -12.12 2.86
C SER A 150 -0.49 -12.40 1.42
N LEU A 151 -0.92 -13.53 0.88
CA LEU A 151 -0.74 -13.90 -0.53
C LEU A 151 -1.98 -13.56 -1.38
N LYS A 152 -3.00 -12.97 -0.75
CA LYS A 152 -4.20 -12.51 -1.43
C LYS A 152 -3.89 -11.31 -2.32
N PRO A 153 -4.70 -11.05 -3.36
CA PRO A 153 -4.70 -9.79 -4.09
C PRO A 153 -4.59 -8.57 -3.17
N VAL A 154 -3.79 -7.60 -3.57
CA VAL A 154 -3.51 -6.41 -2.76
C VAL A 154 -4.82 -5.72 -2.41
N GLY A 155 -5.11 -5.59 -1.11
CA GLY A 155 -6.26 -4.82 -0.67
C GLY A 155 -7.62 -5.50 -0.86
N GLU A 156 -7.63 -6.81 -1.14
CA GLU A 156 -8.84 -7.63 -1.03
C GLU A 156 -9.45 -7.45 0.38
N ILE A 157 -10.73 -7.10 0.43
CA ILE A 157 -11.48 -7.02 1.68
C ILE A 157 -11.96 -8.43 2.04
N SER A 158 -11.79 -8.83 3.30
CA SER A 158 -12.29 -10.11 3.80
C SER A 158 -13.80 -10.22 3.64
N TYR A 159 -14.28 -11.40 3.29
CA TYR A 159 -15.71 -11.71 3.36
C TYR A 159 -16.22 -11.50 4.78
N LEU A 160 -17.38 -10.85 4.91
CA LEU A 160 -18.09 -10.67 6.17
C LEU A 160 -19.47 -11.29 6.03
N ASN A 161 -19.83 -12.21 6.92
CA ASN A 161 -21.18 -12.74 6.99
C ASN A 161 -22.08 -11.67 7.61
N VAL A 162 -22.96 -11.08 6.82
CA VAL A 162 -23.85 -10.00 7.28
C VAL A 162 -25.00 -10.50 8.14
N ASP A 163 -25.29 -11.80 8.10
CA ASP A 163 -26.35 -12.43 8.88
C ASP A 163 -25.84 -12.94 10.24
N SER A 164 -24.54 -12.74 10.56
CA SER A 164 -23.99 -13.19 11.85
C SER A 164 -24.51 -12.34 12.99
N GLU A 165 -24.88 -12.97 14.11
CA GLU A 165 -25.20 -12.28 15.35
C GLU A 165 -23.96 -11.59 15.93
N GLY A 166 -24.12 -10.34 16.35
CA GLY A 166 -23.08 -9.58 17.05
C GLY A 166 -22.59 -8.34 16.31
N THR A 167 -21.35 -7.93 16.60
CA THR A 167 -20.72 -6.74 16.04
C THR A 167 -20.18 -7.03 14.64
N LEU A 168 -20.56 -6.21 13.66
CA LEU A 168 -20.11 -6.32 12.28
C LEU A 168 -19.01 -5.30 12.02
N GLY A 169 -17.81 -5.75 11.66
CA GLY A 169 -16.62 -4.89 11.57
C GLY A 169 -15.88 -4.75 12.91
N ALA A 170 -15.03 -3.74 13.04
CA ALA A 170 -14.20 -3.54 14.23
C ALA A 170 -14.49 -2.21 14.95
N GLY A 171 -15.05 -2.33 16.16
CA GLY A 171 -15.27 -1.22 17.10
C GLY A 171 -14.30 -1.23 18.28
N LYS A 172 -13.69 -2.38 18.55
CA LYS A 172 -12.63 -2.59 19.54
C LYS A 172 -11.43 -3.28 18.88
N ILE A 173 -10.30 -3.30 19.58
CA ILE A 173 -9.07 -3.88 19.04
C ILE A 173 -9.18 -5.40 18.89
N GLU A 174 -9.96 -6.05 19.75
CA GLU A 174 -10.19 -7.51 19.74
C GLU A 174 -11.00 -7.99 18.53
N ASP A 175 -11.74 -7.08 17.88
CA ASP A 175 -12.51 -7.38 16.67
C ASP A 175 -11.61 -7.52 15.43
N LEU A 176 -10.36 -7.05 15.51
CA LEU A 176 -9.39 -7.19 14.43
C LEU A 176 -8.85 -8.63 14.37
N SER A 177 -8.60 -9.10 13.14
CA SER A 177 -7.99 -10.42 12.93
C SER A 177 -6.60 -10.54 13.58
N TRP A 178 -6.18 -11.76 13.91
CA TRP A 178 -4.85 -12.02 14.45
C TRP A 178 -3.72 -11.43 13.59
N LYS A 179 -3.89 -11.45 12.25
CA LYS A 179 -2.93 -10.88 11.30
C LYS A 179 -2.91 -9.36 11.37
N HIS A 180 -4.07 -8.74 11.54
CA HIS A 180 -4.15 -7.30 11.80
C HIS A 180 -3.45 -6.91 13.11
N LEU A 181 -3.55 -7.72 14.17
CA LEU A 181 -2.87 -7.48 15.43
C LEU A 181 -1.35 -7.66 15.31
N LEU A 182 -0.89 -8.70 14.62
CA LEU A 182 0.54 -8.93 14.34
C LEU A 182 1.16 -7.73 13.61
N ASP A 183 0.49 -7.21 12.58
CA ASP A 183 0.95 -6.04 11.82
C ASP A 183 1.28 -4.84 12.72
N LEU A 184 0.49 -4.61 13.78
CA LEU A 184 0.69 -3.49 14.70
C LEU A 184 2.04 -3.57 15.42
N LEU A 185 2.46 -4.79 15.75
CA LEU A 185 3.73 -5.06 16.44
C LEU A 185 4.94 -5.05 15.51
N CYS A 186 4.74 -5.00 14.19
CA CYS A 186 5.81 -5.10 13.19
C CYS A 186 6.31 -3.74 12.69
N CYS A 187 5.65 -2.64 13.05
CA CYS A 187 5.96 -1.32 12.53
C CYS A 187 7.39 -0.87 12.89
N THR A 188 8.17 -0.54 11.87
CA THR A 188 9.55 -0.03 12.00
C THR A 188 9.63 1.49 12.14
N GLU A 189 8.49 2.19 12.21
CA GLU A 189 8.39 3.66 12.30
C GLU A 189 9.11 4.43 11.18
N CYS A 190 9.40 3.78 10.04
CA CYS A 190 10.19 4.38 8.95
C CYS A 190 9.50 5.51 8.16
N GLY A 191 8.16 5.61 8.26
CA GLY A 191 7.36 6.66 7.64
C GLY A 191 7.17 6.56 6.12
N ARG A 192 7.60 5.49 5.45
CA ARG A 192 7.39 5.32 4.00
C ARG A 192 5.90 5.31 3.61
N CYS A 193 5.03 4.84 4.49
CA CYS A 193 3.59 4.82 4.25
C CYS A 193 2.96 6.21 4.27
N GLN A 194 3.45 7.14 5.11
CA GLN A 194 2.91 8.51 5.16
C GLN A 194 3.39 9.37 3.98
N GLU A 195 4.60 9.14 3.46
CA GLU A 195 5.18 9.90 2.34
C GLU A 195 4.40 9.78 1.02
N LEU A 196 3.59 8.73 0.85
CA LEU A 196 2.74 8.55 -0.33
C LEU A 196 1.24 8.57 0.01
N CYS A 197 0.87 8.83 1.26
CA CYS A 197 -0.53 8.88 1.63
C CYS A 197 -1.15 10.18 1.11
N PRO A 198 -2.14 10.12 0.21
CA PRO A 198 -2.74 11.33 -0.35
C PRO A 198 -3.50 12.14 0.70
N ALA A 199 -4.08 11.48 1.70
CA ALA A 199 -4.74 12.16 2.81
C ALA A 199 -3.73 12.96 3.65
N HIS A 200 -2.65 12.34 4.08
CA HIS A 200 -1.61 13.01 4.88
C HIS A 200 -0.96 14.17 4.12
N LEU A 201 -0.60 13.96 2.86
CA LEU A 201 0.04 14.98 2.02
C LEU A 201 -0.88 16.16 1.67
N THR A 202 -2.19 16.02 1.89
CA THR A 202 -3.17 17.10 1.71
C THR A 202 -3.72 17.64 3.05
N ASN A 203 -2.96 17.45 4.13
CA ASN A 203 -3.25 17.94 5.47
C ASN A 203 -4.57 17.41 6.07
N LYS A 204 -5.03 16.23 5.64
CA LYS A 204 -6.14 15.52 6.30
C LYS A 204 -5.63 14.75 7.52
N LEU A 205 -6.53 14.43 8.46
CA LEU A 205 -6.19 13.78 9.73
C LEU A 205 -5.54 12.40 9.57
N LEU A 206 -5.82 11.68 8.48
CA LEU A 206 -5.28 10.33 8.28
C LEU A 206 -3.78 10.37 7.97
N ASN A 207 -2.99 9.83 8.90
CA ASN A 207 -1.60 9.44 8.68
C ASN A 207 -1.46 7.92 8.91
N PRO A 208 -1.06 7.12 7.91
CA PRO A 208 -1.00 5.67 8.04
C PRO A 208 0.10 5.17 8.99
N LYS A 209 1.20 5.93 9.18
CA LYS A 209 2.19 5.58 10.21
C LYS A 209 1.53 5.73 11.58
N LYS A 210 0.94 6.90 11.84
CA LYS A 210 0.26 7.20 13.11
C LYS A 210 -0.87 6.21 13.40
N LEU A 211 -1.70 5.87 12.41
CA LEU A 211 -2.72 4.84 12.51
C LEU A 211 -2.17 3.54 13.13
N ILE A 212 -1.05 3.03 12.62
CA ILE A 212 -0.48 1.77 13.13
C ILE A 212 0.09 1.93 14.54
N LEU A 213 0.69 3.09 14.87
CA LEU A 213 1.24 3.35 16.20
C LEU A 213 0.14 3.50 17.25
N ASP A 214 -0.93 4.23 16.92
CA ASP A 214 -2.09 4.43 17.78
C ASP A 214 -2.80 3.09 18.00
N LEU A 215 -3.07 2.32 16.95
CA LEU A 215 -3.64 0.97 17.09
C LEU A 215 -2.76 0.02 17.91
N ARG A 216 -1.43 0.09 17.76
CA ARG A 216 -0.48 -0.67 18.60
C ARG A 216 -0.61 -0.28 20.07
N GLU A 217 -0.74 1.01 20.36
CA GLU A 217 -0.93 1.49 21.73
C GLU A 217 -2.26 1.03 22.30
N ASN A 218 -3.34 1.12 21.52
CA ASN A 218 -4.64 0.61 21.89
C ASN A 218 -4.54 -0.89 22.25
N LEU A 219 -3.94 -1.73 21.41
CA LEU A 219 -3.70 -3.15 21.68
C LEU A 219 -3.01 -3.40 23.03
N ILE A 220 -1.98 -2.63 23.35
CA ILE A 220 -1.24 -2.77 24.60
C ILE A 220 -2.10 -2.36 25.80
N LEU A 221 -2.84 -1.26 25.69
CA LEU A 221 -3.72 -0.81 26.77
C LEU A 221 -4.86 -1.80 27.01
N SER A 222 -5.47 -2.34 25.96
CA SER A 222 -6.50 -3.37 26.06
C SER A 222 -5.96 -4.65 26.70
N GLY A 223 -4.75 -5.08 26.32
CA GLY A 223 -4.07 -6.22 26.95
C GLY A 223 -3.81 -6.02 28.45
N LYS A 224 -3.49 -4.79 28.87
CA LYS A 224 -3.32 -4.43 30.30
C LYS A 224 -4.65 -4.34 31.04
N ALA A 225 -5.69 -3.82 30.40
CA ALA A 225 -7.03 -3.71 30.96
C ALA A 225 -7.66 -5.10 31.18
N GLY A 226 -7.30 -6.09 30.37
CA GLY A 226 -7.82 -7.45 30.46
C GLY A 226 -9.35 -7.43 30.36
N LYS A 227 -10.04 -7.99 31.37
CA LYS A 227 -11.51 -8.04 31.39
C LYS A 227 -12.20 -6.69 31.57
N SER A 228 -11.48 -5.64 31.98
CA SER A 228 -12.07 -4.30 32.17
C SER A 228 -12.38 -3.58 30.85
N GLY A 229 -11.90 -4.10 29.72
CA GLY A 229 -12.08 -3.52 28.39
C GLY A 229 -11.09 -2.39 28.12
N GLY A 230 -10.42 -2.44 26.98
CA GLY A 230 -9.53 -1.37 26.55
C GLY A 230 -10.27 -0.18 25.92
N PRO A 231 -9.51 0.84 25.48
CA PRO A 231 -10.07 1.97 24.76
C PRO A 231 -10.80 1.54 23.47
N PRO A 232 -11.89 2.23 23.08
CA PRO A 232 -12.55 1.96 21.80
C PRO A 232 -11.58 2.15 20.62
N LEU A 233 -11.86 1.51 19.50
CA LEU A 233 -11.01 1.63 18.31
C LEU A 233 -11.18 3.00 17.63
N ILE A 234 -12.38 3.58 17.74
CA ILE A 234 -12.79 4.82 17.07
C ILE A 234 -13.25 5.82 18.12
N ASP A 235 -12.49 6.90 18.30
CA ASP A 235 -12.76 8.02 19.20
C ASP A 235 -11.81 9.18 18.83
N ASP A 236 -12.08 10.39 19.32
CA ASP A 236 -11.23 11.56 19.08
C ASP A 236 -9.97 11.58 19.95
N ALA A 237 -9.99 10.87 21.08
CA ALA A 237 -8.88 10.78 22.01
C ALA A 237 -7.89 9.64 21.63
N PRO A 238 -6.59 9.92 21.47
CA PRO A 238 -5.58 8.86 21.31
C PRO A 238 -5.59 7.89 22.51
N PRO A 239 -5.35 6.58 22.30
CA PRO A 239 -4.84 5.97 21.06
C PRO A 239 -5.93 5.49 20.08
N SER A 240 -7.17 5.95 20.24
CA SER A 240 -8.25 5.67 19.29
C SER A 240 -8.07 6.47 17.99
N ILE A 241 -8.74 6.01 16.93
CA ILE A 241 -8.65 6.65 15.62
C ILE A 241 -9.87 7.55 15.40
N PRO A 242 -9.68 8.87 15.15
CA PRO A 242 -10.80 9.77 14.90
C PRO A 242 -11.61 9.31 13.67
N ALA A 243 -12.94 9.39 13.75
CA ALA A 243 -13.82 8.97 12.65
C ALA A 243 -13.50 9.74 11.35
N GLU A 244 -13.13 11.01 11.43
CA GLU A 244 -12.71 11.80 10.27
C GLU A 244 -11.45 11.23 9.58
N ALA A 245 -10.51 10.66 10.34
CA ALA A 245 -9.35 9.96 9.77
C ALA A 245 -9.76 8.67 9.05
N VAL A 246 -10.73 7.91 9.60
CA VAL A 246 -11.30 6.70 8.97
C VAL A 246 -11.91 7.03 7.60
N TRP A 247 -12.67 8.13 7.50
CA TRP A 247 -13.32 8.57 6.25
C TRP A 247 -12.38 9.28 5.26
N SER A 248 -11.16 9.64 5.69
CA SER A 248 -10.14 10.24 4.81
C SER A 248 -9.40 9.24 3.92
N CYS A 249 -9.51 7.94 4.20
CA CYS A 249 -8.85 6.91 3.40
C CYS A 249 -9.47 6.78 1.99
N THR A 250 -8.63 6.83 0.96
CA THR A 250 -9.03 6.65 -0.46
C THR A 250 -8.92 5.20 -0.94
N THR A 251 -8.55 4.26 -0.06
CA THR A 251 -8.28 2.85 -0.39
C THR A 251 -7.38 2.70 -1.61
N CYS A 252 -6.33 3.53 -1.72
CA CYS A 252 -5.43 3.51 -2.88
C CYS A 252 -4.27 2.51 -2.75
N ALA A 253 -4.14 1.83 -1.61
CA ALA A 253 -3.06 0.90 -1.27
C ALA A 253 -1.62 1.44 -1.34
N ALA A 254 -1.40 2.76 -1.38
CA ALA A 254 -0.05 3.33 -1.39
C ALA A 254 0.75 2.95 -0.13
N CYS A 255 0.12 3.01 1.05
CA CYS A 255 0.73 2.65 2.33
C CYS A 255 1.10 1.17 2.44
N VAL A 256 0.28 0.27 1.86
CA VAL A 256 0.51 -1.18 1.86
C VAL A 256 1.69 -1.52 0.96
N ASN A 257 1.71 -1.00 -0.26
CA ASN A 257 2.77 -1.26 -1.24
C ASN A 257 4.15 -0.71 -0.82
N ARG A 258 4.20 0.39 -0.06
CA ARG A 258 5.47 0.97 0.41
C ARG A 258 6.03 0.33 1.66
N CYS A 259 5.26 -0.51 2.35
CA CYS A 259 5.66 -1.08 3.63
C CYS A 259 6.73 -2.16 3.42
N PRO A 260 7.95 -2.01 3.96
CA PRO A 260 9.01 -3.01 3.80
C PRO A 260 8.75 -4.32 4.57
N VAL A 261 7.80 -4.29 5.49
CA VAL A 261 7.43 -5.41 6.38
C VAL A 261 5.98 -5.85 6.16
N PHE A 262 5.40 -5.50 5.01
CA PHE A 262 4.10 -5.97 4.52
C PHE A 262 2.90 -5.74 5.46
N ILE A 263 2.88 -4.60 6.17
CA ILE A 263 1.73 -4.20 7.01
C ILE A 263 0.53 -3.80 6.13
N GLU A 264 -0.62 -4.39 6.41
CA GLU A 264 -1.89 -4.13 5.74
C GLU A 264 -2.62 -2.98 6.43
N HIS A 265 -2.28 -1.75 6.08
CA HIS A 265 -2.75 -0.56 6.82
C HIS A 265 -4.26 -0.32 6.68
N PHE A 266 -4.75 -0.18 5.44
CA PHE A 266 -6.11 0.29 5.22
C PHE A 266 -7.20 -0.79 5.40
N PRO A 267 -6.96 -2.12 5.31
CA PRO A 267 -7.99 -3.10 5.68
C PRO A 267 -8.54 -2.91 7.10
N LYS A 268 -7.70 -2.48 8.04
CA LYS A 268 -8.14 -2.11 9.41
C LYS A 268 -9.12 -0.94 9.40
N ILE A 269 -8.93 0.03 8.50
CA ILE A 269 -9.87 1.15 8.29
C ILE A 269 -11.19 0.65 7.70
N ILE A 270 -11.17 -0.35 6.81
CA ILE A 270 -12.40 -0.93 6.26
C ILE A 270 -13.21 -1.60 7.37
N GLU A 271 -12.57 -2.34 8.28
CA GLU A 271 -13.26 -2.92 9.44
C GLU A 271 -13.88 -1.84 10.34
N MET A 272 -13.19 -0.73 10.57
CA MET A 272 -13.75 0.42 11.28
C MET A 272 -14.96 1.03 10.54
N ARG A 273 -14.90 1.15 9.21
CA ARG A 273 -16.04 1.64 8.41
C ARG A 273 -17.23 0.69 8.48
N ARG A 274 -16.99 -0.63 8.41
CA ARG A 274 -18.01 -1.66 8.59
C ARG A 274 -18.72 -1.49 9.93
N PHE A 275 -17.96 -1.32 11.01
CA PHE A 275 -18.52 -1.07 12.34
C PHE A 275 -19.38 0.20 12.40
N LEU A 276 -18.87 1.32 11.88
CA LEU A 276 -19.60 2.58 11.86
C LEU A 276 -20.92 2.51 11.06
N VAL A 277 -20.93 1.73 9.97
CA VAL A 277 -22.08 1.62 9.07
C VAL A 277 -23.09 0.56 9.49
N LEU A 278 -22.61 -0.64 9.81
CA LEU A 278 -23.44 -1.82 10.02
C LEU A 278 -23.84 -2.03 11.49
N THR A 279 -23.09 -1.47 12.45
CA THR A 279 -23.35 -1.67 13.88
C THR A 279 -23.74 -0.37 14.59
N GLU A 280 -22.95 0.69 14.48
CA GLU A 280 -23.21 1.94 15.23
C GLU A 280 -24.21 2.87 14.55
N GLY A 281 -24.40 2.77 13.23
CA GLY A 281 -25.19 3.74 12.45
C GLY A 281 -24.62 5.17 12.45
N LYS A 282 -23.37 5.36 12.88
CA LYS A 282 -22.68 6.66 12.95
C LYS A 282 -22.01 6.99 11.61
N ILE A 283 -22.83 7.34 10.63
CA ILE A 283 -22.42 7.51 9.23
C ILE A 283 -22.42 9.01 8.85
N PRO A 284 -21.37 9.54 8.19
CA PRO A 284 -21.39 10.91 7.67
C PRO A 284 -22.54 11.14 6.68
N LYS A 285 -23.11 12.36 6.67
CA LYS A 285 -24.27 12.71 5.82
C LYS A 285 -24.04 12.41 4.33
N ASP A 286 -22.86 12.73 3.81
CA ASP A 286 -22.51 12.44 2.40
C ASP A 286 -22.47 10.94 2.12
N VAL A 287 -21.98 10.14 3.08
CA VAL A 287 -21.96 8.68 2.96
C VAL A 287 -23.37 8.10 2.99
N ILE A 288 -24.24 8.60 3.89
CA ILE A 288 -25.66 8.21 3.91
C ILE A 288 -26.31 8.50 2.55
N ARG A 289 -26.05 9.68 1.97
CA ARG A 289 -26.56 10.04 0.63
C ARG A 289 -26.11 9.03 -0.44
N ILE A 290 -24.83 8.67 -0.46
CA ILE A 290 -24.29 7.71 -1.44
C ILE A 290 -24.93 6.32 -1.26
N LEU A 291 -25.03 5.85 -0.02
CA LEU A 291 -25.61 4.53 0.27
C LEU A 291 -27.11 4.49 -0.10
N ARG A 292 -27.87 5.55 0.18
CA ARG A 292 -29.25 5.70 -0.27
C ARG A 292 -29.38 5.75 -1.78
N ASN A 293 -28.48 6.48 -2.46
CA ASN A 293 -28.48 6.53 -3.91
C ASN A 293 -28.24 5.15 -4.52
N LEU A 294 -27.30 4.40 -3.97
CA LEU A 294 -27.04 3.01 -4.37
C LEU A 294 -28.29 2.15 -4.13
N GLU A 295 -28.88 2.20 -2.95
CA GLU A 295 -30.06 1.39 -2.61
C GLU A 295 -31.26 1.68 -3.52
N LEU A 296 -31.54 2.96 -3.83
CA LEU A 296 -32.72 3.37 -4.59
C LEU A 296 -32.53 3.35 -6.12
N PHE A 297 -31.33 3.69 -6.59
CA PHE A 297 -31.06 3.91 -8.02
C PHE A 297 -29.99 2.96 -8.58
N GLU A 298 -29.44 2.07 -7.75
CA GLU A 298 -28.38 1.10 -8.11
C GLU A 298 -27.09 1.76 -8.62
N ASN A 299 -26.92 3.07 -8.35
CA ASN A 299 -25.75 3.86 -8.72
C ASN A 299 -25.47 4.97 -7.68
N PRO A 300 -24.20 5.36 -7.48
CA PRO A 300 -23.84 6.32 -6.44
C PRO A 300 -24.23 7.77 -6.75
N TRP A 301 -24.56 8.11 -8.01
CA TRP A 301 -24.95 9.47 -8.41
C TRP A 301 -26.41 9.81 -8.09
N GLY A 302 -27.26 8.81 -7.85
CA GLY A 302 -28.70 9.00 -7.71
C GLY A 302 -29.38 9.40 -9.02
N ALA A 303 -28.73 9.10 -10.16
CA ALA A 303 -29.25 9.40 -11.48
C ALA A 303 -30.22 8.31 -11.94
N VAL A 304 -31.31 8.71 -12.59
CA VAL A 304 -32.29 7.80 -13.19
C VAL A 304 -32.04 7.65 -14.70
N GLU A 305 -31.72 8.77 -15.36
CA GLU A 305 -31.44 8.80 -16.79
C GLU A 305 -30.11 8.11 -17.09
N LYS A 306 -30.15 7.17 -18.04
CA LYS A 306 -28.97 6.47 -18.51
C LYS A 306 -28.47 7.13 -19.80
N HIS A 307 -27.18 7.39 -19.88
CA HIS A 307 -26.53 8.02 -21.02
C HIS A 307 -25.96 6.96 -21.96
N PHE A 308 -26.79 6.18 -22.64
CA PHE A 308 -26.32 5.17 -23.59
C PHE A 308 -27.10 5.10 -24.89
N ASN A 309 -27.82 6.16 -25.27
CA ASN A 309 -28.65 6.20 -26.49
C ASN A 309 -27.85 5.95 -27.80
N TRP A 310 -26.52 5.85 -27.72
CA TRP A 310 -25.63 5.40 -28.78
C TRP A 310 -25.56 3.87 -28.95
N LEU A 311 -26.17 3.10 -28.05
CA LEU A 311 -26.37 1.66 -28.18
C LEU A 311 -27.38 1.42 -29.31
N THR A 312 -26.90 1.18 -30.51
CA THR A 312 -27.71 0.59 -31.59
C THR A 312 -27.81 -0.92 -31.35
N GLU A 313 -28.96 -1.54 -31.67
CA GLU A 313 -29.23 -2.98 -31.55
C GLU A 313 -27.98 -3.81 -31.93
N GLU A 314 -27.46 -4.58 -30.97
CA GLU A 314 -26.09 -5.09 -30.95
C GLU A 314 -25.71 -5.99 -32.14
N LYS A 315 -24.40 -6.04 -32.41
CA LYS A 315 -23.76 -7.15 -33.12
C LYS A 315 -23.74 -8.38 -32.20
N GLN A 316 -24.86 -9.09 -32.12
CA GLN A 316 -25.02 -10.33 -31.35
C GLN A 316 -23.91 -11.36 -31.66
N GLY A 317 -23.36 -11.94 -30.59
CA GLY A 317 -22.37 -13.03 -30.64
C GLY A 317 -20.91 -12.60 -30.45
N GLY A 318 -20.04 -13.57 -30.15
CA GLY A 318 -18.62 -13.38 -29.89
C GLY A 318 -18.20 -13.74 -28.46
N ASP A 319 -16.90 -13.77 -28.21
CA ASP A 319 -16.33 -14.24 -26.94
C ASP A 319 -16.21 -13.14 -25.87
N LEU A 320 -16.60 -11.90 -26.18
CA LEU A 320 -16.45 -10.75 -25.29
C LEU A 320 -17.80 -10.22 -24.78
N LEU A 321 -17.84 -9.90 -23.49
CA LEU A 321 -18.94 -9.18 -22.83
C LEU A 321 -18.43 -7.85 -22.27
N ILE A 322 -18.91 -6.73 -22.79
CA ILE A 322 -18.58 -5.40 -22.29
C ILE A 322 -19.49 -5.08 -21.10
N PHE A 323 -18.90 -5.05 -19.90
CA PHE A 323 -19.59 -4.58 -18.70
C PHE A 323 -19.41 -3.06 -18.56
N LEU A 324 -20.50 -2.32 -18.79
CA LEU A 324 -20.50 -0.85 -18.72
C LEU A 324 -20.36 -0.34 -17.28
N GLY A 325 -21.11 -0.93 -16.35
CA GLY A 325 -21.16 -0.53 -14.96
C GLY A 325 -21.70 0.89 -14.76
N CYS A 326 -21.80 1.32 -13.50
CA CYS A 326 -22.52 2.55 -13.14
C CYS A 326 -21.89 3.83 -13.70
N SER A 327 -20.56 3.95 -13.76
CA SER A 327 -19.91 5.19 -14.26
C SER A 327 -20.24 5.45 -15.73
N SER A 328 -20.21 4.42 -16.56
CA SER A 328 -20.48 4.54 -17.99
C SER A 328 -21.95 4.85 -18.26
N LEU A 329 -22.85 4.26 -17.47
CA LEU A 329 -24.30 4.44 -17.65
C LEU A 329 -24.76 5.82 -17.20
N TYR A 330 -24.23 6.36 -16.11
CA TYR A 330 -24.81 7.54 -15.45
C TYR A 330 -23.93 8.80 -15.50
N ASN A 331 -22.72 8.72 -16.05
CA ASN A 331 -21.89 9.90 -16.29
C ASN A 331 -21.69 10.16 -17.79
N PRO A 332 -22.18 11.29 -18.35
CA PRO A 332 -22.08 11.58 -19.78
C PRO A 332 -20.65 11.57 -20.33
N ARG A 333 -19.67 12.02 -19.54
CA ARG A 333 -18.26 12.08 -19.96
C ARG A 333 -17.65 10.69 -20.07
N VAL A 334 -17.99 9.81 -19.13
CA VAL A 334 -17.51 8.41 -19.12
C VAL A 334 -18.25 7.58 -20.16
N SER A 335 -19.53 7.83 -20.38
CA SER A 335 -20.32 7.18 -21.45
C SER A 335 -19.63 7.28 -22.82
N ARG A 336 -19.05 8.44 -23.15
CA ARG A 336 -18.28 8.64 -24.40
C ARG A 336 -17.04 7.74 -24.50
N VAL A 337 -16.40 7.39 -23.37
CA VAL A 337 -15.26 6.47 -23.33
C VAL A 337 -15.70 5.06 -23.72
N SER A 338 -16.85 4.62 -23.20
CA SER A 338 -17.43 3.31 -23.54
C SER A 338 -17.89 3.23 -25.00
N LEU A 339 -18.50 4.30 -25.52
CA LEU A 339 -18.79 4.42 -26.94
C LEU A 339 -17.53 4.29 -27.78
N THR A 340 -16.48 5.04 -27.43
CA THR A 340 -15.19 5.00 -28.15
C THR A 340 -14.58 3.60 -28.14
N LEU A 341 -14.66 2.89 -27.01
CA LEU A 341 -14.23 1.48 -26.95
C LEU A 341 -15.02 0.62 -27.94
N CYS A 342 -16.35 0.74 -27.97
CA CYS A 342 -17.21 -0.03 -28.87
C CYS A 342 -16.90 0.26 -30.36
N GLU A 343 -16.64 1.53 -30.71
CA GLU A 343 -16.20 1.92 -32.05
C GLU A 343 -14.87 1.26 -32.43
N LEU A 344 -13.86 1.33 -31.56
CA LEU A 344 -12.56 0.71 -31.78
C LEU A 344 -12.67 -0.81 -31.96
N LEU A 345 -13.48 -1.47 -31.12
CA LEU A 345 -13.70 -2.92 -31.25
C LEU A 345 -14.41 -3.27 -32.56
N SER A 346 -15.40 -2.48 -32.96
CA SER A 346 -16.08 -2.66 -34.25
C SER A 346 -15.13 -2.48 -35.44
N GLU A 347 -14.25 -1.49 -35.38
CA GLU A 347 -13.24 -1.24 -36.42
C GLU A 347 -12.20 -2.37 -36.50
N ALA A 348 -11.83 -2.95 -35.34
CA ALA A 348 -10.99 -4.13 -35.26
C ALA A 348 -11.69 -5.44 -35.70
N GLY A 349 -12.97 -5.38 -36.13
CA GLY A 349 -13.77 -6.54 -36.52
C GLY A 349 -14.10 -7.48 -35.36
N ILE A 350 -14.02 -6.99 -34.11
CA ILE A 350 -14.32 -7.77 -32.91
C ILE A 350 -15.82 -7.68 -32.63
N LYS A 351 -16.46 -8.84 -32.50
CA LYS A 351 -17.86 -8.94 -32.04
C LYS A 351 -17.90 -9.04 -30.53
N PHE A 352 -18.89 -8.39 -29.93
CA PHE A 352 -19.06 -8.31 -28.48
C PHE A 352 -20.52 -8.08 -28.15
N GLU A 353 -20.90 -8.51 -26.96
CA GLU A 353 -22.19 -8.20 -26.32
C GLU A 353 -21.97 -7.17 -25.23
N ILE A 354 -23.00 -6.40 -24.89
CA ILE A 354 -22.96 -5.38 -23.86
C ILE A 354 -23.91 -5.78 -22.74
N TYR A 355 -23.39 -5.74 -21.53
CA TYR A 355 -24.20 -5.82 -20.33
C TYR A 355 -24.06 -4.50 -19.56
N GLU A 356 -25.17 -3.76 -19.50
CA GLU A 356 -25.26 -2.53 -18.70
C GLU A 356 -24.92 -2.83 -17.24
N GLY A 357 -25.66 -3.80 -16.68
CA GLY A 357 -25.63 -4.24 -15.29
C GLY A 357 -25.90 -3.15 -14.26
N VAL A 358 -25.77 -3.54 -12.99
CA VAL A 358 -25.86 -2.60 -11.86
C VAL A 358 -24.46 -2.17 -11.41
N CYS A 359 -24.35 -1.26 -10.44
CA CYS A 359 -23.07 -0.94 -9.83
C CYS A 359 -22.32 -2.23 -9.41
N CYS A 360 -21.02 -2.31 -9.65
CA CYS A 360 -20.22 -3.49 -9.27
C CYS A 360 -20.16 -3.74 -7.76
N GLY A 361 -20.59 -2.78 -6.93
CA GLY A 361 -20.59 -2.87 -5.47
C GLY A 361 -19.36 -2.26 -4.79
N ASP A 362 -18.32 -1.86 -5.53
CA ASP A 362 -17.09 -1.28 -4.95
C ASP A 362 -17.36 -0.09 -4.01
N PRO A 363 -18.16 0.93 -4.36
CA PRO A 363 -18.42 2.05 -3.46
C PRO A 363 -19.08 1.63 -2.14
N ALA A 364 -20.10 0.77 -2.19
CA ALA A 364 -20.76 0.24 -1.00
C ALA A 364 -19.75 -0.48 -0.09
N ARG A 365 -18.94 -1.36 -0.69
CA ARG A 365 -17.96 -2.15 0.03
C ARG A 365 -16.90 -1.30 0.71
N ARG A 366 -16.31 -0.33 -0.01
CA ARG A 366 -15.28 0.56 0.57
C ARG A 366 -15.84 1.52 1.60
N LEU A 367 -17.13 1.87 1.52
CA LEU A 367 -17.81 2.68 2.53
C LEU A 367 -18.20 1.88 3.78
N GLY A 368 -18.05 0.55 3.76
CA GLY A 368 -18.34 -0.32 4.91
C GLY A 368 -19.72 -0.97 4.87
N ASN A 369 -20.53 -0.76 3.82
CA ASN A 369 -21.82 -1.42 3.68
C ASN A 369 -21.66 -2.75 2.92
N GLU A 370 -21.29 -3.81 3.66
CA GLU A 370 -21.10 -5.14 3.07
C GLU A 370 -22.41 -5.73 2.53
N TYR A 371 -23.54 -5.49 3.19
CA TYR A 371 -24.85 -6.00 2.76
C TYR A 371 -25.17 -5.52 1.34
N LEU A 372 -25.07 -4.21 1.11
CA LEU A 372 -25.35 -3.62 -0.19
C LEU A 372 -24.34 -4.05 -1.25
N TYR A 373 -23.08 -4.27 -0.88
CA TYR A 373 -22.09 -4.90 -1.77
C TYR A 373 -22.53 -6.31 -2.20
N GLN A 374 -22.89 -7.18 -1.25
CA GLN A 374 -23.29 -8.54 -1.55
C GLN A 374 -24.56 -8.60 -2.41
N LEU A 375 -25.51 -7.68 -2.17
CA LEU A 375 -26.72 -7.55 -3.00
C LEU A 375 -26.38 -7.29 -4.47
N PHE A 376 -25.56 -6.27 -4.75
CA PHE A 376 -25.19 -5.96 -6.13
C PHE A 376 -24.32 -7.02 -6.78
N ALA A 377 -23.37 -7.58 -6.01
CA ALA A 377 -22.51 -8.63 -6.51
C ALA A 377 -23.34 -9.86 -6.91
N ARG A 378 -24.31 -10.29 -6.09
CA ARG A 378 -25.22 -11.41 -6.43
C ARG A 378 -26.04 -11.12 -7.70
N LYS A 379 -26.63 -9.93 -7.82
CA LYS A 379 -27.38 -9.53 -9.04
C LYS A 379 -26.52 -9.61 -10.31
N ASN A 380 -25.29 -9.09 -10.25
CA ASN A 380 -24.37 -9.17 -11.38
C ASN A 380 -23.89 -10.59 -11.64
N ILE A 381 -23.64 -11.40 -10.60
CA ILE A 381 -23.23 -12.81 -10.71
C ILE A 381 -24.31 -13.65 -11.41
N GLU A 382 -25.57 -13.47 -11.04
CA GLU A 382 -26.71 -14.13 -11.68
C GLU A 382 -26.72 -13.86 -13.18
N LYS A 383 -26.53 -12.60 -13.57
CA LYS A 383 -26.44 -12.23 -15.00
C LYS A 383 -25.18 -12.71 -15.68
N PHE A 384 -24.00 -12.55 -15.09
CA PHE A 384 -22.77 -13.08 -15.67
C PHE A 384 -22.79 -14.60 -15.84
N ASN A 385 -23.55 -15.32 -15.02
CA ASN A 385 -23.76 -16.76 -15.20
C ASN A 385 -24.51 -17.12 -16.49
N GLU A 386 -25.40 -16.25 -16.98
CA GLU A 386 -26.07 -16.39 -18.28
C GLU A 386 -25.07 -16.26 -19.45
N TYR A 387 -23.96 -15.54 -19.25
CA TYR A 387 -22.89 -15.30 -20.23
C TYR A 387 -21.64 -16.17 -20.01
N ARG A 388 -21.76 -17.29 -19.28
CA ARG A 388 -20.62 -18.18 -18.95
C ARG A 388 -19.82 -18.56 -20.20
N GLY A 389 -18.50 -18.43 -20.10
CA GLY A 389 -17.55 -18.70 -21.19
C GLY A 389 -17.08 -17.46 -21.94
N LYS A 390 -17.73 -16.31 -21.78
CA LYS A 390 -17.26 -15.03 -22.34
C LYS A 390 -16.26 -14.35 -21.41
N LYS A 391 -15.34 -13.58 -21.99
CA LYS A 391 -14.42 -12.71 -21.27
C LYS A 391 -15.09 -11.37 -20.99
N ILE A 392 -15.10 -10.96 -19.72
CA ILE A 392 -15.70 -9.70 -19.29
C ILE A 392 -14.68 -8.58 -19.51
N VAL A 393 -15.06 -7.56 -20.27
CA VAL A 393 -14.25 -6.38 -20.54
C VAL A 393 -14.88 -5.18 -19.85
N THR A 394 -14.07 -4.40 -19.14
CA THR A 394 -14.54 -3.15 -18.51
C THR A 394 -13.50 -2.03 -18.63
N ILE A 395 -13.98 -0.80 -18.75
CA ILE A 395 -13.14 0.40 -18.75
C ILE A 395 -12.75 0.88 -17.34
N CYS A 396 -13.34 0.28 -16.32
CA CYS A 396 -13.19 0.73 -14.94
C CYS A 396 -12.29 -0.21 -14.14
N PRO A 397 -11.12 0.25 -13.66
CA PRO A 397 -10.26 -0.55 -12.80
C PRO A 397 -10.91 -1.00 -11.49
N HIS A 398 -11.90 -0.23 -10.97
CA HIS A 398 -12.65 -0.62 -9.78
C HIS A 398 -13.55 -1.83 -10.06
N CYS A 399 -14.31 -1.78 -11.17
CA CYS A 399 -15.12 -2.91 -11.63
C CYS A 399 -14.23 -4.13 -11.92
N TYR A 400 -13.11 -3.93 -12.63
CA TYR A 400 -12.13 -4.97 -12.89
C TYR A 400 -11.70 -5.66 -11.61
N ASN A 401 -11.26 -4.90 -10.60
CA ASN A 401 -10.76 -5.44 -9.34
C ASN A 401 -11.84 -6.18 -8.55
N THR A 402 -13.03 -5.58 -8.45
CA THR A 402 -14.13 -6.16 -7.67
C THR A 402 -14.67 -7.43 -8.31
N ILE A 403 -14.88 -7.45 -9.63
CA ILE A 403 -15.36 -8.66 -10.32
C ILE A 403 -14.30 -9.75 -10.28
N ARG A 404 -13.02 -9.41 -10.49
CA ARG A 404 -11.95 -10.41 -10.59
C ARG A 404 -11.54 -11.02 -9.25
N HIS A 405 -11.46 -10.21 -8.19
CA HIS A 405 -10.86 -10.64 -6.91
C HIS A 405 -11.85 -10.73 -5.76
N GLU A 406 -13.01 -10.08 -5.86
CA GLU A 406 -13.95 -9.99 -4.75
C GLU A 406 -15.25 -10.78 -4.97
N TYR A 407 -15.72 -10.90 -6.22
CA TYR A 407 -16.85 -11.78 -6.56
C TYR A 407 -16.57 -13.28 -6.34
N PRO A 408 -15.33 -13.79 -6.43
CA PRO A 408 -15.04 -15.19 -6.07
C PRO A 408 -15.45 -15.54 -4.63
N GLN A 409 -15.43 -14.58 -3.71
CA GLN A 409 -15.92 -14.79 -2.32
C GLN A 409 -17.43 -15.11 -2.26
N LEU A 410 -18.16 -14.85 -3.34
CA LEU A 410 -19.60 -15.12 -3.50
C LEU A 410 -19.87 -16.18 -4.58
N GLY A 411 -18.84 -16.89 -5.05
CA GLY A 411 -18.93 -17.92 -6.09
C GLY A 411 -18.96 -17.41 -7.54
N GLY A 412 -18.69 -16.12 -7.76
CA GLY A 412 -18.60 -15.51 -9.09
C GLY A 412 -17.17 -15.46 -9.61
N GLU A 413 -16.76 -16.48 -10.37
CA GLU A 413 -15.42 -16.54 -10.98
C GLU A 413 -15.50 -16.28 -12.49
N TYR A 414 -14.79 -15.25 -12.95
CA TYR A 414 -14.84 -14.80 -14.35
C TYR A 414 -13.46 -14.38 -14.86
N GLU A 415 -13.21 -14.59 -16.16
CA GLU A 415 -12.06 -13.97 -16.83
C GLU A 415 -12.39 -12.50 -17.11
N VAL A 416 -11.73 -11.60 -16.38
CA VAL A 416 -11.92 -10.14 -16.53
C VAL A 416 -10.67 -9.51 -17.11
N ILE A 417 -10.86 -8.69 -18.15
CA ILE A 417 -9.82 -7.96 -18.87
C ILE A 417 -10.13 -6.47 -18.82
N HIS A 418 -9.12 -5.65 -18.51
CA HIS A 418 -9.28 -4.20 -18.59
C HIS A 418 -9.17 -3.72 -20.04
N HIS A 419 -9.93 -2.71 -20.45
CA HIS A 419 -9.95 -2.26 -21.86
C HIS A 419 -8.56 -1.90 -22.39
N THR A 420 -7.66 -1.39 -21.56
CA THR A 420 -6.27 -1.11 -21.97
C THR A 420 -5.49 -2.36 -22.36
N GLU A 421 -5.72 -3.48 -21.67
CA GLU A 421 -5.05 -4.74 -22.00
C GLU A 421 -5.55 -5.27 -23.34
N LEU A 422 -6.87 -5.25 -23.54
CA LEU A 422 -7.49 -5.65 -24.80
C LEU A 422 -7.02 -4.80 -25.98
N ILE A 423 -7.08 -3.47 -25.85
CA ILE A 423 -6.64 -2.55 -26.91
C ILE A 423 -5.15 -2.78 -27.23
N HIS A 424 -4.31 -2.95 -26.20
CA HIS A 424 -2.89 -3.22 -26.41
C HIS A 424 -2.65 -4.54 -27.16
N GLN A 425 -3.43 -5.58 -26.89
CA GLN A 425 -3.38 -6.84 -27.65
C GLN A 425 -3.84 -6.65 -29.11
N LEU A 426 -4.87 -5.84 -29.35
CA LEU A 426 -5.36 -5.54 -30.70
C LEU A 426 -4.35 -4.74 -31.53
N LEU A 427 -3.59 -3.83 -30.90
CA LEU A 427 -2.48 -3.14 -31.54
C LEU A 427 -1.33 -4.09 -31.88
N LYS A 428 -0.96 -4.99 -30.95
CA LYS A 428 0.10 -5.99 -31.17
C LYS A 428 -0.23 -7.01 -32.26
N SER A 429 -1.52 -7.29 -32.46
CA SER A 429 -2.01 -8.21 -33.49
C SER A 429 -2.38 -7.50 -34.80
N ASP A 430 -2.00 -6.22 -34.96
CA ASP A 430 -2.26 -5.41 -36.15
C ASP A 430 -3.76 -5.26 -36.51
N LYS A 431 -4.68 -5.56 -35.59
CA LYS A 431 -6.13 -5.36 -35.77
C LYS A 431 -6.55 -3.91 -35.60
N LEU A 432 -5.79 -3.14 -34.81
CA LEU A 432 -5.90 -1.68 -34.73
C LEU A 432 -4.57 -1.08 -35.19
N LYS A 433 -4.65 -0.05 -36.05
CA LYS A 433 -3.47 0.62 -36.59
C LYS A 433 -3.63 2.14 -36.50
N PRO A 434 -2.92 2.83 -35.58
CA PRO A 434 -2.90 4.28 -35.55
C PRO A 434 -2.12 4.79 -36.77
N THR A 435 -2.83 5.30 -37.77
CA THR A 435 -2.24 5.80 -39.03
C THR A 435 -1.93 7.29 -38.99
N LYS A 436 -2.66 8.06 -38.17
CA LYS A 436 -2.52 9.51 -38.04
C LYS A 436 -1.37 9.88 -37.11
N HIS A 437 -0.72 10.99 -37.44
CA HIS A 437 0.36 11.56 -36.63
C HIS A 437 -0.23 12.58 -35.64
N LEU A 438 0.01 12.39 -34.34
CA LEU A 438 -0.46 13.31 -33.29
C LEU A 438 0.73 14.00 -32.63
N ASN A 439 1.09 15.20 -33.08
CA ASN A 439 2.16 16.03 -32.50
C ASN A 439 1.75 16.65 -31.16
N LEU A 440 1.58 15.81 -30.15
CA LEU A 440 1.10 16.22 -28.82
C LEU A 440 2.04 15.68 -27.73
N SER A 441 2.24 16.49 -26.71
CA SER A 441 2.88 16.10 -25.46
C SER A 441 1.81 15.70 -24.44
N VAL A 442 1.98 14.53 -23.83
CA VAL A 442 1.00 13.98 -22.89
C VAL A 442 1.67 13.45 -21.65
N THR A 443 0.94 13.44 -20.53
CA THR A 443 1.32 12.67 -19.33
C THR A 443 0.28 11.61 -19.05
N TYR A 444 0.69 10.50 -18.43
CA TYR A 444 -0.23 9.45 -18.00
C TYR A 444 -0.39 9.47 -16.47
N HIS A 445 -1.63 9.37 -15.98
CA HIS A 445 -1.92 9.12 -14.57
C HIS A 445 -2.24 7.65 -14.36
N ASP A 446 -1.36 6.94 -13.64
CA ASP A 446 -1.57 5.54 -13.26
C ASP A 446 -2.73 5.41 -12.23
N PRO A 447 -3.87 4.79 -12.60
CA PRO A 447 -4.95 4.54 -11.66
C PRO A 447 -4.54 3.53 -10.59
N CYS A 448 -4.94 3.78 -9.34
CA CYS A 448 -4.54 2.95 -8.20
C CYS A 448 -4.95 1.48 -8.39
N TYR A 449 -6.20 1.24 -8.79
CA TYR A 449 -6.76 -0.09 -8.97
C TYR A 449 -6.23 -0.80 -10.22
N LEU A 450 -5.69 -0.09 -11.21
CA LEU A 450 -5.08 -0.72 -12.38
C LEU A 450 -3.61 -1.09 -12.08
N GLY A 451 -2.87 -0.13 -11.52
CA GLY A 451 -1.45 -0.28 -11.21
C GLY A 451 -1.17 -0.98 -9.89
N ARG A 452 -1.46 -0.34 -8.75
CA ARG A 452 -1.06 -0.85 -7.42
C ARG A 452 -1.79 -2.13 -6.98
N TYR A 453 -3.02 -2.33 -7.46
CA TYR A 453 -3.79 -3.53 -7.12
C TYR A 453 -3.50 -4.68 -8.08
N ASN A 454 -3.38 -4.37 -9.38
CA ASN A 454 -3.40 -5.37 -10.45
C ASN A 454 -2.11 -5.43 -11.28
N SER A 455 -1.12 -4.59 -10.96
CA SER A 455 0.19 -4.52 -11.61
C SER A 455 0.14 -4.27 -13.13
N ILE A 456 -0.93 -3.65 -13.63
CA ILE A 456 -1.08 -3.30 -15.05
C ILE A 456 -0.54 -1.87 -15.25
N PHE A 457 0.71 -1.78 -15.70
CA PHE A 457 1.38 -0.50 -15.98
C PHE A 457 1.73 -0.31 -17.46
N GLU A 458 2.07 -1.40 -18.13
CA GLU A 458 2.64 -1.33 -19.48
C GLU A 458 1.58 -1.29 -20.58
N ALA A 459 0.38 -1.84 -20.37
CA ALA A 459 -0.66 -1.82 -21.40
C ALA A 459 -1.10 -0.39 -21.81
N PRO A 460 -1.41 0.54 -20.89
CA PRO A 460 -1.70 1.92 -21.24
C PRO A 460 -0.53 2.61 -21.97
N ARG A 461 0.71 2.36 -21.52
CA ARG A 461 1.92 2.96 -22.11
C ARG A 461 2.22 2.42 -23.50
N GLY A 462 2.02 1.12 -23.73
CA GLY A 462 2.14 0.49 -25.04
C GLY A 462 1.14 1.04 -26.05
N ILE A 463 -0.08 1.36 -25.61
CA ILE A 463 -1.07 2.06 -26.46
C ILE A 463 -0.54 3.42 -26.87
N LEU A 464 -0.10 4.25 -25.91
CA LEU A 464 0.41 5.59 -26.18
C LEU A 464 1.66 5.57 -27.07
N ALA A 465 2.56 4.60 -26.87
CA ALA A 465 3.77 4.44 -27.68
C ALA A 465 3.48 4.02 -29.12
N SER A 466 2.32 3.43 -29.41
CA SER A 466 1.95 3.05 -30.77
C SER A 466 1.54 4.24 -31.65
N ILE A 467 1.21 5.38 -31.04
CA ILE A 467 0.74 6.58 -31.73
C ILE A 467 1.95 7.43 -32.17
N LYS A 468 2.15 7.57 -33.49
CA LYS A 468 3.25 8.36 -34.05
C LYS A 468 3.09 9.85 -33.71
N GLY A 469 4.19 10.48 -33.31
CA GLY A 469 4.24 11.91 -32.94
C GLY A 469 3.88 12.20 -31.49
N LEU A 470 3.29 11.23 -30.77
CA LEU A 470 2.86 11.41 -29.39
C LEU A 470 4.06 11.28 -28.44
N ARG A 471 4.34 12.33 -27.66
CA ARG A 471 5.43 12.35 -26.68
C ARG A 471 4.90 12.18 -25.26
N LEU A 472 5.09 10.99 -24.68
CA LEU A 472 4.78 10.72 -23.28
C LEU A 472 5.86 11.30 -22.36
N ILE A 473 5.46 12.20 -21.47
CA ILE A 473 6.27 12.77 -20.39
C ILE A 473 5.70 12.26 -19.07
N GLU A 474 6.44 11.43 -18.35
CA GLU A 474 6.00 10.86 -17.08
C GLU A 474 6.14 11.87 -15.94
N MET A 475 5.14 11.91 -15.05
CA MET A 475 5.28 12.56 -13.75
C MET A 475 6.32 11.85 -12.88
N GLU A 476 6.97 12.58 -11.98
CA GLU A 476 7.95 12.02 -11.03
C GLU A 476 7.35 10.85 -10.24
N ARG A 477 6.12 11.05 -9.72
CA ARG A 477 5.35 9.99 -9.05
C ARG A 477 4.49 9.26 -10.08
N ASN A 478 5.03 8.18 -10.62
CA ASN A 478 4.35 7.25 -11.54
C ASN A 478 4.40 5.79 -11.03
N ARG A 479 3.70 4.90 -11.74
CA ARG A 479 3.60 3.46 -11.44
C ARG A 479 3.21 3.20 -9.98
N LEU A 480 3.98 2.39 -9.26
CA LEU A 480 3.74 2.07 -7.84
C LEU A 480 3.74 3.33 -6.94
N ASN A 481 4.51 4.36 -7.32
CA ASN A 481 4.61 5.61 -6.58
C ASN A 481 3.54 6.65 -6.97
N SER A 482 2.65 6.34 -7.93
CA SER A 482 1.63 7.27 -8.43
C SER A 482 0.79 7.90 -7.33
N PHE A 483 0.63 9.22 -7.35
CA PHE A 483 -0.21 9.91 -6.38
C PHE A 483 -1.69 9.78 -6.75
N CYS A 484 -2.54 9.45 -5.78
CA CYS A 484 -3.96 9.12 -5.98
C CYS A 484 -4.74 10.31 -6.57
N CYS A 485 -5.78 10.04 -7.37
CA CYS A 485 -6.73 11.06 -7.83
C CYS A 485 -7.73 11.50 -6.74
N GLY A 486 -7.84 10.77 -5.62
CA GLY A 486 -8.74 11.11 -4.51
C GLY A 486 -10.13 10.46 -4.57
N GLY A 487 -10.57 9.92 -5.72
CA GLY A 487 -11.94 9.38 -5.87
C GLY A 487 -12.21 8.00 -5.26
N GLY A 488 -11.16 7.22 -4.97
CA GLY A 488 -11.30 5.87 -4.40
C GLY A 488 -11.84 5.86 -2.97
N GLY A 489 -12.20 4.68 -2.45
CA GLY A 489 -12.68 4.55 -1.07
C GLY A 489 -14.04 5.17 -0.81
N GLY A 490 -14.84 5.37 -1.87
CA GLY A 490 -16.11 6.09 -1.84
C GLY A 490 -15.99 7.61 -1.90
N ARG A 491 -14.78 8.18 -1.97
CA ARG A 491 -14.54 9.63 -1.82
C ARG A 491 -14.89 10.50 -3.03
N ALA A 492 -15.21 9.92 -4.18
CA ALA A 492 -15.65 10.69 -5.36
C ALA A 492 -16.91 11.53 -5.12
N TRP A 493 -17.68 11.24 -4.07
CA TRP A 493 -18.94 11.92 -3.75
C TRP A 493 -18.98 12.51 -2.33
N LEU A 494 -17.85 12.50 -1.62
CA LEU A 494 -17.72 13.13 -0.30
C LEU A 494 -17.07 14.50 -0.46
N GLU A 495 -17.54 15.46 0.34
CA GLU A 495 -16.82 16.72 0.47
C GLU A 495 -15.43 16.49 1.12
N GLU A 496 -14.42 17.16 0.58
CA GLU A 496 -13.06 17.12 1.12
C GLU A 496 -12.87 18.29 2.09
N LYS A 497 -12.51 18.00 3.34
CA LYS A 497 -11.90 19.00 4.22
C LYS A 497 -10.42 19.16 3.88
N GLY A 498 -9.93 20.39 3.96
CA GLY A 498 -8.55 20.74 3.63
C GLY A 498 -8.30 20.74 2.11
N GLN A 499 -7.06 20.48 1.71
CA GLN A 499 -6.67 20.55 0.32
C GLN A 499 -7.20 19.35 -0.47
N ARG A 500 -7.76 19.58 -1.65
CA ARG A 500 -8.33 18.52 -2.50
C ARG A 500 -7.21 17.69 -3.14
N ILE A 501 -7.32 16.35 -3.03
CA ILE A 501 -6.28 15.42 -3.51
C ILE A 501 -6.04 15.54 -5.02
N TYR A 502 -7.12 15.62 -5.80
CA TYR A 502 -7.01 15.73 -7.25
C TYR A 502 -6.35 17.04 -7.70
N VAL A 503 -6.53 18.14 -6.97
CA VAL A 503 -5.90 19.44 -7.30
C VAL A 503 -4.39 19.32 -7.24
N GLU A 504 -3.84 18.69 -6.20
CA GLU A 504 -2.38 18.48 -6.12
C GLU A 504 -1.86 17.56 -7.21
N ARG A 505 -2.64 16.55 -7.60
CA ARG A 505 -2.24 15.70 -8.71
C ARG A 505 -2.24 16.44 -10.04
N VAL A 506 -3.22 17.30 -10.29
CA VAL A 506 -3.30 18.09 -11.52
C VAL A 506 -2.19 19.15 -11.56
N LYS A 507 -1.82 19.77 -10.43
CA LYS A 507 -0.65 20.66 -10.38
C LYS A 507 0.64 19.94 -10.76
N GLU A 508 0.86 18.73 -10.25
CA GLU A 508 2.01 17.90 -10.64
C GLU A 508 2.02 17.59 -12.13
N ALA A 509 0.85 17.23 -12.70
CA ALA A 509 0.72 16.95 -14.13
C ALA A 509 0.96 18.20 -15.01
N THR A 510 0.38 19.33 -14.64
CA THR A 510 0.45 20.58 -15.43
C THR A 510 1.80 21.29 -15.32
N ALA A 511 2.58 21.04 -14.26
CA ALA A 511 3.96 21.51 -14.13
C ALA A 511 4.88 21.02 -15.26
N LEU A 512 4.53 19.88 -15.89
CA LEU A 512 5.27 19.32 -17.03
C LEU A 512 5.06 20.07 -18.35
N LYS A 513 4.16 21.07 -18.39
CA LYS A 513 3.81 21.85 -19.60
C LYS A 513 3.39 20.93 -20.77
N ILE A 514 2.45 20.02 -20.49
CA ILE A 514 1.88 19.07 -21.45
C ILE A 514 0.59 19.61 -22.10
N ASP A 515 0.21 19.01 -23.23
CA ASP A 515 -1.04 19.34 -23.94
C ASP A 515 -2.24 18.60 -23.35
N LYS A 516 -2.05 17.32 -22.95
CA LYS A 516 -3.14 16.47 -22.43
C LYS A 516 -2.72 15.58 -21.25
N ILE A 517 -3.67 15.32 -20.37
CA ILE A 517 -3.56 14.31 -19.31
C ILE A 517 -4.33 13.07 -19.76
N ILE A 518 -3.65 11.93 -19.80
CA ILE A 518 -4.25 10.64 -20.15
C ILE A 518 -4.53 9.83 -18.89
N VAL A 519 -5.72 9.24 -18.82
CA VAL A 519 -6.14 8.33 -17.76
C VAL A 519 -6.62 6.99 -18.35
N ALA A 520 -6.84 6.01 -17.48
CA ALA A 520 -7.43 4.72 -17.84
C ALA A 520 -8.44 4.28 -16.76
N CYS A 521 -9.18 5.24 -16.20
CA CYS A 521 -10.13 5.00 -15.12
C CYS A 521 -11.21 6.11 -15.11
N PRO A 522 -12.50 5.75 -15.12
CA PRO A 522 -13.61 6.70 -15.05
C PRO A 522 -13.53 7.67 -13.87
N LEU A 523 -13.22 7.18 -12.67
CA LEU A 523 -13.09 8.05 -11.51
C LEU A 523 -11.89 8.99 -11.63
N CYS A 524 -10.77 8.54 -12.21
CA CYS A 524 -9.63 9.43 -12.44
C CYS A 524 -9.96 10.51 -13.47
N LEU A 525 -10.72 10.16 -14.50
CA LEU A 525 -11.20 11.09 -15.53
C LEU A 525 -12.06 12.20 -14.92
N ILE A 526 -13.01 11.82 -14.05
CA ILE A 526 -13.89 12.77 -13.36
C ILE A 526 -13.07 13.66 -12.41
N MET A 527 -12.34 13.05 -11.47
CA MET A 527 -11.68 13.78 -10.38
C MET A 527 -10.59 14.73 -10.88
N LEU A 528 -9.74 14.29 -11.82
CA LEU A 528 -8.70 15.15 -12.37
C LEU A 528 -9.28 16.19 -13.34
N GLY A 529 -10.42 15.89 -13.99
CA GLY A 529 -11.17 16.87 -14.77
C GLY A 529 -11.72 18.01 -13.90
N GLU A 530 -12.24 17.71 -12.71
CA GLU A 530 -12.63 18.75 -11.74
C GLU A 530 -11.42 19.55 -11.26
N GLY A 531 -10.29 18.88 -11.00
CA GLY A 531 -9.05 19.56 -10.63
C GLY A 531 -8.55 20.56 -11.68
N LEU A 532 -8.68 20.25 -12.98
CA LEU A 532 -8.32 21.15 -14.07
C LEU A 532 -9.19 22.41 -14.11
N LYS A 533 -10.50 22.26 -13.86
CA LYS A 533 -11.44 23.39 -13.77
C LYS A 533 -11.10 24.28 -12.57
N GLU A 534 -10.83 23.68 -11.42
CA GLU A 534 -10.55 24.41 -10.18
C GLU A 534 -9.26 25.25 -10.25
N ILE A 535 -8.24 24.80 -11.00
CA ILE A 535 -7.00 25.57 -11.18
C ILE A 535 -6.99 26.43 -12.46
N GLU A 536 -8.14 26.60 -13.12
CA GLU A 536 -8.31 27.40 -14.34
C GLU A 536 -7.33 27.02 -15.48
N LYS A 537 -6.99 25.73 -15.59
CA LYS A 537 -6.11 25.19 -16.65
C LYS A 537 -6.91 24.48 -17.73
N GLU A 538 -8.04 25.05 -18.13
CA GLU A 538 -8.98 24.45 -19.11
C GLU A 538 -8.36 24.21 -20.50
N LYS A 539 -7.22 24.85 -20.81
CA LYS A 539 -6.46 24.59 -22.04
C LYS A 539 -5.86 23.18 -22.10
N VAL A 540 -5.62 22.54 -20.94
CA VAL A 540 -5.14 21.16 -20.87
C VAL A 540 -6.35 20.23 -20.87
N GLU A 541 -6.44 19.37 -21.88
CA GLU A 541 -7.55 18.42 -22.03
C GLU A 541 -7.26 17.12 -21.28
N ILE A 542 -8.27 16.53 -20.64
CA ILE A 542 -8.19 15.19 -20.04
C ILE A 542 -8.96 14.16 -20.87
N LEU A 543 -8.29 13.07 -21.21
CA LEU A 543 -8.80 12.00 -22.07
C LEU A 543 -8.53 10.63 -21.46
N ASP A 544 -9.42 9.67 -21.74
CA ASP A 544 -9.07 8.27 -21.58
C ASP A 544 -8.10 7.83 -22.69
N VAL A 545 -7.29 6.81 -22.40
CA VAL A 545 -6.34 6.24 -23.35
C VAL A 545 -7.00 5.73 -24.64
N CYS A 546 -8.26 5.27 -24.58
CA CYS A 546 -8.97 4.85 -25.80
C CYS A 546 -9.36 6.04 -26.68
N GLU A 547 -9.69 7.20 -26.10
CA GLU A 547 -10.07 8.40 -26.84
C GLU A 547 -8.90 9.01 -27.59
N ILE A 548 -7.72 9.05 -26.97
CA ILE A 548 -6.51 9.52 -27.68
C ILE A 548 -6.11 8.54 -28.79
N LEU A 549 -6.27 7.23 -28.58
CA LEU A 549 -6.04 6.25 -29.64
C LEU A 549 -7.04 6.43 -30.80
N ARG A 550 -8.33 6.67 -30.50
CA ARG A 550 -9.34 6.91 -31.53
C ARG A 550 -9.02 8.12 -32.39
N LYS A 551 -8.41 9.18 -31.83
CA LYS A 551 -7.93 10.33 -32.61
C LYS A 551 -6.77 9.97 -33.57
N ALA A 552 -6.05 8.88 -33.31
CA ALA A 552 -4.90 8.44 -34.09
C ALA A 552 -5.23 7.39 -35.17
N ILE A 553 -6.40 6.75 -35.09
CA ILE A 553 -6.96 5.87 -36.12
C ILE A 553 -7.83 6.72 -37.04
#